data_AF-A0A1G8LQB9-F1
#
_entry.id   AF-A0A1G8LQB9-F1
#
_cell.length_a   1.000
_cell.length_b   1.000
_cell.length_c   1.000
_cell.angle_alpha   90.00
_cell.angle_beta   90.00
_cell.angle_gamma   90.00
#
_symmetry.space_group_name_H-M   'P 1'
#
loop_
_entity.id
_entity.type
_entity.pdbx_description
1 polymer ?
#
loop_
_entity_poly.entity_id
_entity_poly.type
_entity_poly.pdbx_seq_one_letter_code
_entity_poly.pdbx_strand_id
1 'polypeptide(L)'
;MKLLFIYNANSGKLNALFDAGHKLFSPATYKCALCALTYETFSKNNLWKNFRIESNVDMEFYHKDEFEAKFPNINMIYPAILKLEV
;
A
#
# COMPACT_ATOMS: atom_id res chain seq x y z
N MET A 1 -15.33 1.45 12.28
CA MET A 1 -14.85 0.54 11.22
C MET A 1 -13.54 1.07 10.70
N LYS A 2 -12.52 0.22 10.54
CA LYS A 2 -11.20 0.61 10.03
C LYS A 2 -10.79 -0.28 8.84
N LEU A 3 -10.19 0.32 7.82
CA LEU A 3 -9.60 -0.42 6.68
C LEU A 3 -8.09 -0.45 6.82
N LEU A 4 -7.51 -1.63 6.65
CA LEU A 4 -6.06 -1.84 6.64
C LEU A 4 -5.62 -2.13 5.21
N PHE A 5 -4.77 -1.28 4.66
CA PHE A 5 -4.18 -1.43 3.34
C PHE A 5 -2.78 -2.03 3.49
N ILE A 6 -2.57 -3.26 3.01
CA ILE A 6 -1.29 -3.96 3.15
C ILE A 6 -0.63 -4.13 1.79
N TYR A 7 0.52 -3.48 1.62
CA TYR A 7 1.31 -3.56 0.39
C TYR A 7 2.10 -4.87 0.31
N ASN A 8 2.28 -5.39 -0.90
CA ASN A 8 3.21 -6.48 -1.16
C ASN A 8 4.66 -5.98 -1.30
N ALA A 9 5.15 -5.31 -0.26
CA ALA A 9 6.50 -4.77 -0.16
C ALA A 9 6.92 -4.71 1.31
N ASN A 10 8.22 -4.85 1.60
CA ASN A 10 8.75 -4.69 2.96
C ASN A 10 9.22 -3.25 3.20
N SER A 11 9.03 -2.76 4.43
CA SER A 11 9.57 -1.50 4.93
C SER A 11 11.10 -1.50 4.80
N GLY A 12 11.68 -0.40 4.35
CA GLY A 12 13.13 -0.27 4.09
C GLY A 12 13.61 -0.63 2.66
N LYS A 13 12.88 -1.45 1.89
CA LYS A 13 13.22 -1.69 0.47
C LYS A 13 12.80 -0.56 -0.48
N LEU A 14 12.05 0.44 -0.01
CA LEU A 14 11.78 1.63 -0.81
C LEU A 14 13.04 2.47 -1.06
N ASN A 15 13.98 2.55 -0.12
CA ASN A 15 15.24 3.27 -0.36
C ASN A 15 16.05 2.62 -1.50
N ALA A 16 16.05 1.30 -1.60
CA ALA A 16 16.66 0.56 -2.71
C ALA A 16 15.81 0.55 -4.00
N LEU A 17 14.52 0.93 -3.92
CA LEU A 17 13.63 1.03 -5.08
C LEU A 17 13.83 2.35 -5.84
N PHE A 18 14.22 3.41 -5.14
CA PHE A 18 14.58 4.70 -5.72
C PHE A 18 15.96 4.69 -6.39
N ASP A 19 16.87 3.80 -5.99
CA ASP A 19 18.19 3.65 -6.64
C ASP A 19 18.11 3.06 -8.06
N ALA A 20 16.97 2.49 -8.45
CA ALA A 20 16.79 1.87 -9.76
C ALA A 20 15.87 2.70 -10.66
N GLY A 21 16.40 3.81 -11.19
CA GLY A 21 15.78 4.62 -12.26
C GLY A 21 15.40 3.85 -13.54
N HIS A 22 15.65 2.54 -13.62
CA HIS A 22 15.16 1.66 -14.68
C HIS A 22 13.65 1.34 -14.61
N LYS A 23 12.93 1.68 -13.53
CA LYS A 23 11.49 1.40 -13.39
C LYS A 23 10.55 2.27 -14.21
N LEU A 24 11.05 3.31 -14.87
CA LEU A 24 10.27 4.15 -15.77
C LEU A 24 9.89 3.45 -17.10
N PHE A 25 10.53 2.31 -17.42
CA PHE A 25 10.45 1.69 -18.75
C PHE A 25 9.54 0.45 -18.84
N SER A 26 9.01 -0.08 -17.73
CA SER A 26 8.10 -1.24 -17.78
C SER A 26 7.06 -1.24 -16.67
N PRO A 27 5.92 -0.55 -16.88
CA PRO A 27 4.77 -0.54 -15.96
C PRO A 27 4.24 -1.94 -15.63
N ALA A 28 4.47 -2.91 -16.53
CA ALA A 28 4.10 -4.32 -16.35
C ALA A 28 4.86 -5.03 -15.20
N THR A 29 5.91 -4.42 -14.65
CA THR A 29 6.70 -4.97 -13.53
C THR A 29 6.35 -4.36 -12.17
N TYR A 30 5.34 -3.48 -12.09
CA TYR A 30 4.81 -3.01 -10.81
C TYR A 30 4.16 -4.18 -10.07
N LYS A 31 4.89 -4.77 -9.13
CA LYS A 31 4.47 -5.96 -8.36
C LYS A 31 3.30 -5.71 -7.39
N CYS A 32 2.66 -4.54 -7.42
CA CYS A 32 1.61 -4.20 -6.47
C CYS A 32 0.63 -3.16 -7.04
N ALA A 33 -0.56 -3.61 -7.47
CA ALA A 33 -1.65 -2.74 -7.90
C ALA A 33 -2.08 -1.75 -6.80
N LEU A 34 -1.95 -2.15 -5.54
CA LEU A 34 -2.23 -1.27 -4.40
C LEU A 34 -1.20 -0.14 -4.28
N CYS A 35 0.08 -0.40 -4.56
CA CYS A 35 1.09 0.66 -4.62
C CYS A 35 0.84 1.61 -5.80
N ALA A 36 0.37 1.13 -6.95
CA ALA A 36 0.00 2.02 -8.06
C ALA A 36 -1.18 2.92 -7.67
N LEU A 37 -2.18 2.37 -6.96
CA LEU A 37 -3.34 3.12 -6.46
C LEU A 37 -2.95 4.16 -5.40
N THR A 38 -1.96 3.90 -4.56
CA THR A 38 -1.62 4.78 -3.42
C THR A 38 -0.38 5.65 -3.62
N TYR A 39 0.65 5.19 -4.35
CA TYR A 39 1.97 5.84 -4.45
C TYR A 39 2.22 6.64 -5.73
N GLU A 40 1.90 6.14 -6.93
CA GLU A 40 1.97 6.95 -8.17
C GLU A 40 1.02 8.16 -8.12
N THR A 41 0.09 8.12 -7.17
CA THR A 41 -1.04 8.99 -6.95
C THR A 41 -0.87 9.98 -5.80
N PHE A 42 0.15 9.85 -4.94
CA PHE A 42 0.34 10.79 -3.81
C PHE A 42 0.53 12.24 -4.28
N SER A 43 0.95 12.48 -5.52
CA SER A 43 1.06 13.83 -6.10
C SER A 43 0.07 14.16 -7.23
N LYS A 44 -0.62 13.19 -7.85
CA LYS A 44 -1.39 13.43 -9.10
C LYS A 44 -2.83 12.91 -9.17
N ASN A 45 -3.25 11.96 -8.32
CA ASN A 45 -4.62 11.44 -8.40
C ASN A 45 -5.50 12.08 -7.33
N ASN A 46 -6.11 13.20 -7.72
CA ASN A 46 -7.02 13.96 -6.88
C ASN A 46 -8.24 13.16 -6.44
N LEU A 47 -8.69 12.16 -7.21
CA LEU A 47 -9.83 11.32 -6.82
C LEU A 47 -9.51 10.47 -5.58
N TRP A 48 -8.36 9.79 -5.58
CA TRP A 48 -7.94 8.98 -4.43
C TRP A 48 -7.66 9.85 -3.20
N LYS A 49 -7.03 11.01 -3.40
CA LYS A 49 -6.79 11.97 -2.33
C LYS A 49 -8.10 12.47 -1.72
N ASN A 50 -9.05 12.90 -2.55
CA ASN A 50 -10.35 13.39 -2.09
C ASN A 50 -11.14 12.28 -1.40
N PHE A 51 -11.15 11.06 -1.94
CA PHE A 51 -11.79 9.92 -1.29
C PHE A 51 -11.28 9.71 0.14
N ARG A 52 -9.97 9.79 0.39
CA ARG A 52 -9.42 9.64 1.76
C ARG A 52 -9.79 10.79 2.69
N ILE A 53 -9.91 12.01 2.17
CA ILE A 53 -10.27 13.20 2.97
C ILE A 53 -11.76 13.20 3.29
N GLU A 54 -12.60 12.83 2.33
CA GLU A 54 -14.05 12.87 2.43
C GLU A 54 -14.64 11.61 3.07
N SER A 55 -13.87 10.52 3.16
CA SER A 55 -14.32 9.29 3.79
C SER A 55 -14.27 9.38 5.31
N ASN A 56 -15.38 9.00 5.95
CA ASN A 56 -15.44 8.81 7.41
C ASN A 56 -14.85 7.45 7.87
N VAL A 57 -14.22 6.70 6.95
CA VAL A 57 -13.61 5.41 7.26
C VAL A 57 -12.15 5.63 7.66
N ASP A 58 -11.79 5.16 8.85
CA ASP A 58 -10.40 5.18 9.30
C ASP A 58 -9.56 4.22 8.44
N MET A 59 -8.42 4.68 7.93
CA MET A 59 -7.58 3.93 7.00
C MET A 59 -6.14 3.90 7.49
N GLU A 60 -5.60 2.71 7.70
CA GLU A 60 -4.19 2.48 8.02
C GLU A 60 -3.48 1.78 6.88
N PHE A 61 -2.19 2.06 6.74
CA PHE A 61 -1.36 1.55 5.65
C PHE A 61 -0.14 0.83 6.23
N TYR A 62 0.15 -0.34 5.71
CA TYR A 62 1.25 -1.19 6.16
C TYR A 62 2.04 -1.73 4.97
N HIS A 63 3.35 -1.80 5.13
CA HIS A 63 4.16 -2.78 4.41
C HIS A 63 3.89 -4.18 4.97
N LYS A 64 4.19 -5.20 4.16
CA LYS A 64 3.97 -6.60 4.50
C LYS A 64 4.59 -6.96 5.85
N ASP A 65 5.86 -6.64 6.03
CA ASP A 65 6.64 -6.91 7.25
C ASP A 65 6.11 -6.14 8.47
N GLU A 66 5.68 -4.88 8.30
CA GLU A 66 5.05 -4.10 9.36
C GLU A 66 3.72 -4.74 9.80
N PHE A 67 2.93 -5.21 8.85
CA PHE A 67 1.67 -5.91 9.14
C PHE A 67 1.92 -7.25 9.83
N GLU A 68 2.81 -8.08 9.31
CA GLU A 68 3.16 -9.39 9.89
C GLU A 68 3.74 -9.23 11.30
N ALA A 69 4.52 -8.18 11.58
CA ALA A 69 5.01 -7.88 12.92
C ALA A 69 3.88 -7.50 13.89
N LYS A 70 2.88 -6.75 13.42
CA LYS A 70 1.74 -6.30 14.24
C LYS A 70 0.66 -7.38 14.42
N PHE A 71 0.50 -8.26 13.43
CA PHE A 71 -0.53 -9.30 13.38
C PHE A 71 0.07 -10.69 13.02
N PRO A 72 0.92 -11.26 13.88
CA PRO A 72 1.77 -12.42 13.54
C PRO A 72 1.00 -13.72 13.25
N ASN A 73 -0.27 -13.80 13.65
CA ASN A 73 -1.11 -15.00 13.48
C ASN A 73 -1.96 -14.97 12.21
N ILE A 74 -1.82 -13.94 11.36
CA ILE A 74 -2.63 -13.78 10.15
C ILE A 74 -1.77 -14.08 8.92
N ASN A 75 -2.08 -15.18 8.24
CA ASN A 75 -1.44 -15.57 6.99
C ASN A 75 -2.38 -15.28 5.80
N MET A 76 -1.88 -14.54 4.80
CA MET A 76 -2.64 -14.22 3.60
C MET A 76 -1.75 -13.93 2.39
N ILE A 77 -2.39 -13.75 1.23
CA ILE A 77 -1.74 -13.31 0.00
C ILE A 77 -1.77 -11.78 -0.05
N TYR A 78 -0.66 -11.17 -0.47
CA TYR A 78 -0.50 -9.73 -0.60
C TYR A 78 -0.46 -9.29 -2.08
N PRO A 79 -0.89 -8.06 -2.41
CA PRO A 79 -1.44 -7.04 -1.52
C PRO A 79 -2.88 -7.33 -1.08
N ALA A 80 -3.32 -6.75 0.03
CA ALA A 80 -4.66 -6.96 0.57
C ALA A 80 -5.25 -5.66 1.16
N ILE A 81 -6.58 -5.59 1.21
CA ILE A 81 -7.34 -4.60 1.99
C ILE A 81 -8.23 -5.38 2.95
N LEU A 82 -8.08 -5.13 4.25
CA LEU A 82 -8.86 -5.80 5.29
C LEU A 82 -9.79 -4.82 5.98
N LYS A 83 -10.97 -5.29 6.37
CA LYS A 83 -11.84 -4.58 7.29
C LYS A 83 -11.53 -5.07 8.71
N LEU A 84 -11.12 -4.15 9.58
CA LEU A 84 -11.02 -4.39 11.00
C LEU A 84 -12.36 -4.04 11.65
N GLU A 85 -13.01 -5.08 12.15
CA GLU A 85 -14.17 -4.97 13.05
C GLU A 85 -13.64 -4.84 14.48
N VAL A 86 -14.13 -3.82 15.18
CA VAL A 86 -13.79 -3.52 16.58
C VAL A 86 -14.98 -3.90 17.43
#